data_AF-C5LL57-F1
#
_entry.id   AF-C5LL57-F1
#
_cell.length_a   1.000
_cell.length_b   1.000
_cell.length_c   1.000
_cell.angle_alpha   90.00
_cell.angle_beta   90.00
_cell.angle_gamma   90.00
#
_symmetry.space_group_name_H-M   'P 1'
#
loop_
_entity.id
_entity.type
_entity.pdbx_description
1 polymer ?
#
loop_
_entity_poly.entity_id
_entity_poly.type
_entity_poly.pdbx_seq_one_letter_code
_entity_poly.pdbx_strand_id
1 'polypeptide(L)'
;MILFVDDLNMPQKEFYGAQPPIELLRMWLDHGGWYNRKELLFNKVVDMVLVGSMGCPGGGRTFITERLKRHYHLIGYTELKEQSISGIFNTIANYFFKAFDEEVQTLVPKMVDGIIDVFQKIGETLLPTPAKSHYTFNLRDIWKVFLGVCGLSRQKGNNPMMAIRCWVHEINRVFGDRLVDDKDRAWLEEQEREKLRGYFDVDPDEVLKADRLVFGRFMDVGAEVQHYVEISDMERMKQVIEAYLDEYNSTAVHRMPLVMFLDACEHVSRISRILDQPRANALLLGVGGS
;
A
#
# COMPACT_ATOMS: atom_id res chain seq x y z
N MET A 1 -1.90 -5.18 -31.94
CA MET A 1 -1.40 -5.56 -30.58
C MET A 1 -0.71 -4.34 -29.96
N ILE A 2 -0.77 -4.15 -28.64
CA ILE A 2 -0.10 -3.02 -27.96
C ILE A 2 1.03 -3.59 -27.09
N LEU A 3 2.25 -3.09 -27.29
CA LEU A 3 3.35 -3.28 -26.35
C LEU A 3 3.38 -2.07 -25.41
N PHE A 4 3.08 -2.31 -24.14
CA PHE A 4 3.20 -1.29 -23.09
C PHE A 4 4.51 -1.46 -22.34
N VAL A 5 5.29 -0.38 -22.25
CA VAL A 5 6.54 -0.32 -21.48
C VAL A 5 6.32 0.60 -20.30
N ASP A 6 6.28 0.02 -19.10
CA ASP A 6 6.25 0.79 -17.86
C ASP A 6 7.67 1.27 -17.51
N ASP A 7 7.77 2.45 -16.89
CA ASP A 7 9.03 3.11 -16.51
C ASP A 7 10.12 3.09 -17.60
N LEU A 8 9.82 3.71 -18.74
CA LEU A 8 10.73 3.81 -19.90
C LEU A 8 12.10 4.44 -19.56
N ASN A 9 12.18 5.21 -18.48
CA ASN A 9 13.42 5.84 -18.00
C ASN A 9 14.19 5.07 -16.93
N MET A 10 13.77 3.84 -16.58
CA MET A 10 14.48 2.99 -15.63
C MET A 10 15.87 2.52 -16.11
N PRO A 11 16.11 2.18 -17.40
CA PRO A 11 17.40 1.64 -17.83
C PRO A 11 18.59 2.54 -17.47
N GLN A 12 19.61 1.99 -16.80
CA GLN A 12 20.79 2.75 -16.43
C GLN A 12 21.58 3.19 -17.67
N LYS A 13 22.13 4.41 -17.61
CA LYS A 13 23.06 4.90 -18.63
C LYS A 13 24.40 4.19 -18.48
N GLU A 14 24.93 3.72 -19.61
CA GLU A 14 26.29 3.23 -19.71
C GLU A 14 27.30 4.38 -19.55
N PHE A 15 28.60 4.05 -19.49
CA PHE A 15 29.69 5.03 -19.38
C PHE A 15 29.60 6.15 -20.43
N TYR A 16 29.18 5.81 -21.65
CA TYR A 16 29.02 6.76 -22.76
C TYR A 16 27.64 7.43 -22.82
N GLY A 17 26.78 7.22 -21.81
CA GLY A 17 25.45 7.83 -21.72
C GLY A 17 24.35 7.14 -22.51
N ALA A 18 24.67 6.06 -23.23
CA ALA A 18 23.70 5.26 -23.97
C ALA A 18 22.85 4.38 -23.05
N GLN A 19 21.63 4.04 -23.49
CA GLN A 19 20.72 3.12 -22.81
C GLN A 19 20.31 2.04 -23.82
N PRO A 20 21.03 0.90 -23.89
CA PRO A 20 20.81 -0.11 -24.93
C PRO A 20 19.37 -0.63 -25.06
N PRO A 21 18.61 -0.83 -23.96
CA PRO A 21 17.20 -1.25 -24.09
C PRO A 21 16.35 -0.22 -24.84
N ILE A 22 16.58 1.07 -24.61
CA ILE A 22 15.90 2.18 -25.28
C ILE A 22 16.32 2.26 -26.76
N GLU A 23 17.60 2.01 -27.05
CA GLU A 23 18.09 2.00 -28.43
C GLU A 23 17.53 0.81 -29.23
N LEU A 24 17.23 -0.32 -28.59
CA LEU A 24 16.53 -1.43 -29.23
C LEU A 24 15.09 -1.04 -29.60
N LEU A 25 14.36 -0.36 -28.70
CA LEU A 25 13.03 0.17 -29.01
C LEU A 25 13.10 1.19 -30.15
N ARG A 26 14.11 2.07 -30.14
CA ARG A 26 14.33 3.01 -31.25
C ARG A 26 14.59 2.28 -32.57
N MET A 27 15.43 1.23 -32.56
CA MET A 27 15.71 0.43 -33.74
C MET A 27 14.43 -0.17 -34.34
N TRP A 28 13.54 -0.67 -33.48
CA TRP A 28 12.23 -1.14 -33.91
C TRP A 28 11.40 -0.01 -34.55
N LEU A 29 11.31 1.16 -33.93
CA LEU A 29 10.54 2.30 -34.47
C LEU A 29 11.12 2.84 -35.78
N ASP A 30 12.45 2.86 -35.93
CA ASP A 30 13.14 3.38 -37.11
C ASP A 30 13.11 2.38 -38.29
N HIS A 31 13.29 1.08 -38.02
CA HIS A 31 13.52 0.06 -39.06
C HIS A 31 12.41 -0.98 -39.17
N GLY A 32 11.40 -0.94 -38.30
CA GLY A 32 10.31 -1.91 -38.27
C GLY A 32 10.72 -3.28 -37.72
N GLY A 33 11.84 -3.39 -37.00
CA GLY A 33 12.34 -4.66 -36.47
C GLY A 33 13.80 -4.63 -36.01
N TRP A 34 14.37 -5.81 -35.75
CA TRP A 34 15.77 -5.98 -35.35
C TRP A 34 16.34 -7.31 -35.84
N TYR A 35 17.66 -7.44 -35.89
CA TYR A 35 18.33 -8.69 -36.28
C TYR A 35 18.44 -9.67 -35.12
N ASN A 36 18.19 -10.94 -35.39
CA ASN A 36 18.51 -12.04 -34.49
C ASN A 36 20.03 -12.26 -34.49
N ARG A 37 20.68 -12.13 -33.31
CA ARG A 37 22.14 -12.29 -33.19
C ARG A 37 22.63 -13.71 -33.48
N LYS A 38 21.77 -14.73 -33.36
CA LYS A 38 22.15 -16.14 -33.59
C LYS A 38 22.07 -16.52 -35.06
N GLU A 39 20.94 -16.22 -35.69
CA GLU A 39 20.62 -16.64 -37.07
C GLU A 39 20.99 -15.58 -38.11
N LEU A 40 21.30 -14.36 -37.67
CA LEU A 40 21.56 -13.19 -38.52
C LEU A 40 20.38 -12.83 -39.45
N LEU A 41 19.18 -13.31 -39.13
CA LEU A 41 17.94 -12.99 -39.83
C LEU A 41 17.27 -11.75 -39.25
N PHE A 42 16.61 -10.96 -40.10
CA PHE A 42 15.86 -9.78 -39.68
C PHE A 42 14.46 -10.15 -39.19
N ASN A 43 14.17 -9.87 -37.92
CA ASN A 43 12.84 -10.03 -37.34
C ASN A 43 12.04 -8.75 -37.58
N LYS A 44 11.09 -8.82 -38.52
CA LYS A 44 10.16 -7.74 -38.80
C LYS A 44 8.99 -7.79 -37.83
N VAL A 45 8.68 -6.64 -37.21
CA VAL A 45 7.50 -6.46 -36.37
C VAL A 45 6.35 -5.95 -37.23
N VAL A 46 5.19 -6.61 -37.13
CA VAL A 46 3.97 -6.27 -37.88
C VAL A 46 2.82 -6.09 -36.90
N ASP A 47 1.96 -5.10 -37.15
CA ASP A 47 0.72 -4.82 -36.42
C ASP A 47 0.85 -4.65 -34.89
N MET A 48 1.94 -3.97 -34.47
CA MET A 48 2.18 -3.58 -33.09
C MET A 48 2.26 -2.07 -32.92
N VAL A 49 1.68 -1.57 -31.82
CA VAL A 49 1.80 -0.19 -31.36
C VAL A 49 2.58 -0.18 -30.06
N LEU A 50 3.59 0.68 -29.98
CA LEU A 50 4.38 0.89 -28.76
C LEU A 50 3.80 2.05 -27.95
N VAL A 51 3.53 1.80 -26.68
CA VAL A 51 3.09 2.80 -25.70
C VAL A 51 4.03 2.73 -24.51
N GLY A 52 4.51 3.87 -24.03
CA GLY A 52 5.41 3.93 -22.87
C GLY A 52 4.92 4.93 -21.83
N SER A 53 5.08 4.58 -20.55
CA SER A 53 4.96 5.50 -19.41
C SER A 53 6.32 5.72 -18.78
N MET A 54 6.52 6.88 -18.17
CA MET A 54 7.67 7.15 -17.31
C MET A 54 7.34 8.23 -16.30
N GLY A 55 7.94 8.16 -15.11
CA GLY A 55 7.92 9.28 -14.17
C GLY A 55 8.68 10.49 -14.74
N CYS A 56 8.28 11.71 -14.34
CA CYS A 56 8.98 12.93 -14.73
C CYS A 56 10.49 12.82 -14.46
N PRO A 57 11.35 13.11 -15.45
CA PRO A 57 12.79 13.03 -15.28
C PRO A 57 13.30 14.11 -14.31
N GLY A 58 14.32 13.78 -13.52
CA GLY A 58 14.77 14.59 -12.38
C GLY A 58 14.77 13.80 -11.06
N GLY A 59 15.37 14.36 -10.00
CA GLY A 59 15.37 13.74 -8.67
C GLY A 59 15.98 12.32 -8.60
N GLY A 60 16.91 12.00 -9.50
CA GLY A 60 17.52 10.67 -9.63
C GLY A 60 16.97 9.83 -10.80
N ARG A 61 15.83 10.22 -11.40
CA ARG A 61 15.30 9.58 -12.61
C ARG A 61 16.00 10.10 -13.86
N THR A 62 16.29 9.19 -14.78
CA THR A 62 17.08 9.51 -15.98
C THR A 62 16.23 10.16 -17.07
N PHE A 63 16.85 11.02 -17.87
CA PHE A 63 16.24 11.54 -19.10
C PHE A 63 16.41 10.53 -20.23
N ILE A 64 15.31 10.20 -20.92
CA ILE A 64 15.34 9.42 -22.17
C ILE A 64 15.93 10.26 -23.31
N THR A 65 16.48 9.59 -24.32
CA THR A 65 17.15 10.24 -25.45
C THR A 65 16.16 10.98 -26.36
N GLU A 66 16.54 12.16 -26.84
CA GLU A 66 15.73 12.94 -27.80
C GLU A 66 15.44 12.17 -29.10
N ARG A 67 16.38 11.29 -29.49
CA ARG A 67 16.24 10.41 -30.64
C ARG A 67 15.09 9.41 -30.49
N LEU A 68 14.81 8.95 -29.27
CA LEU A 68 13.62 8.13 -29.04
C LEU A 68 12.38 9.03 -28.96
N LYS A 69 12.45 10.15 -28.23
CA LYS A 69 11.31 11.06 -28.02
C LYS A 69 10.66 11.52 -29.32
N ARG A 70 11.43 11.71 -30.40
CA ARG A 70 10.89 12.11 -31.71
C ARG A 70 9.80 11.19 -32.28
N HIS A 71 9.76 9.93 -31.84
CA HIS A 71 8.77 8.94 -32.28
C HIS A 71 7.52 8.91 -31.40
N TYR A 72 7.50 9.66 -30.29
CA TYR A 72 6.40 9.68 -29.35
C TYR A 72 5.65 11.00 -29.37
N HIS A 73 4.33 10.91 -29.16
CA HIS A 73 3.55 12.04 -28.67
C HIS A 73 3.61 12.03 -27.14
N LEU A 74 4.20 13.07 -26.55
CA LEU A 74 4.32 13.19 -25.09
C LEU A 74 3.02 13.78 -24.52
N ILE A 75 2.37 13.03 -23.64
CA ILE A 75 1.19 13.47 -22.89
C ILE A 75 1.59 13.55 -21.42
N GLY A 76 1.55 14.76 -20.86
CA GLY A 76 1.82 14.98 -19.44
C GLY A 76 0.57 14.71 -18.61
N TYR A 77 0.67 13.84 -17.60
CA TYR A 77 -0.38 13.65 -16.61
C TYR A 77 -0.09 14.51 -15.38
N THR A 78 -1.03 15.40 -15.05
CA THR A 78 -0.99 16.17 -13.81
C THR A 78 -1.64 15.38 -12.69
N GLU A 79 -1.29 15.69 -11.45
CA GLU A 79 -1.93 15.10 -10.29
C GLU A 79 -3.45 15.32 -10.29
N LEU A 80 -4.17 14.34 -9.77
CA LEU A 80 -5.63 14.42 -9.64
C LEU A 80 -6.01 15.48 -8.63
N LYS A 81 -7.05 16.25 -8.94
CA LYS A 81 -7.67 17.16 -7.97
C LYS A 81 -8.29 16.35 -6.83
N GLU A 82 -8.27 16.92 -5.64
CA GLU A 82 -8.86 16.32 -4.43
C GLU A 82 -10.31 15.87 -4.63
N GLN A 83 -11.14 16.70 -5.28
CA GLN A 83 -12.53 16.37 -5.60
C GLN A 83 -12.66 15.11 -6.47
N SER A 84 -11.73 14.90 -7.40
CA SER A 84 -11.70 13.70 -8.24
C SER A 84 -11.27 12.48 -7.43
N ILE A 85 -10.28 12.63 -6.54
CA ILE A 85 -9.84 11.56 -5.63
C ILE A 85 -11.01 11.16 -4.71
N SER A 86 -11.61 12.12 -4.01
CA SER A 86 -12.76 11.89 -3.13
C SER A 86 -13.92 11.23 -3.90
N GLY A 87 -14.23 11.68 -5.12
CA GLY A 87 -15.28 11.06 -5.95
C GLY A 87 -15.03 9.59 -6.30
N ILE A 88 -13.79 9.24 -6.65
CA ILE A 88 -13.40 7.84 -6.96
C ILE A 88 -13.55 6.97 -5.73
N PHE A 89 -12.95 7.38 -4.61
CA PHE A 89 -12.94 6.59 -3.38
C PHE A 89 -14.34 6.48 -2.77
N ASN A 90 -15.12 7.56 -2.74
CA ASN A 90 -16.52 7.51 -2.30
C ASN A 90 -17.36 6.54 -3.12
N THR A 91 -17.21 6.51 -4.44
CA THR A 91 -17.98 5.59 -5.29
C THR A 91 -17.71 4.13 -4.92
N ILE A 92 -16.44 3.76 -4.72
CA ILE A 92 -16.03 2.41 -4.37
C ILE A 92 -16.46 2.07 -2.93
N ALA A 93 -16.30 3.01 -2.00
CA ALA A 93 -16.66 2.87 -0.60
C ALA A 93 -18.14 2.63 -0.40
N ASN A 94 -18.97 3.46 -1.01
CA ASN A 94 -20.41 3.32 -0.91
C ASN A 94 -20.88 1.98 -1.50
N TYR A 95 -20.24 1.48 -2.57
CA TYR A 95 -20.55 0.15 -3.10
C TYR A 95 -20.25 -0.96 -2.09
N PHE A 96 -19.08 -0.92 -1.44
CA PHE A 96 -18.69 -1.93 -0.46
C PHE A 96 -19.57 -1.88 0.80
N PHE A 97 -19.77 -0.68 1.36
CA PHE A 97 -20.51 -0.48 2.60
C PHE A 97 -22.03 -0.55 2.44
N LYS A 98 -22.56 -0.66 1.22
CA LYS A 98 -23.99 -0.83 0.95
C LYS A 98 -24.63 -1.99 1.72
N ALA A 99 -23.85 -3.02 2.05
CA ALA A 99 -24.32 -4.19 2.79
C ALA A 99 -24.35 -3.98 4.32
N PHE A 100 -23.74 -2.91 4.83
CA PHE A 100 -23.70 -2.57 6.26
C PHE A 100 -24.95 -1.78 6.67
N ASP A 101 -25.12 -1.54 7.97
CA ASP A 101 -26.24 -0.76 8.49
C ASP A 101 -26.10 0.71 8.12
N GLU A 102 -27.23 1.42 8.07
CA GLU A 102 -27.28 2.83 7.66
C GLU A 102 -26.36 3.72 8.51
N GLU A 103 -26.21 3.41 9.80
CA GLU A 103 -25.31 4.14 10.70
C GLU A 103 -23.86 4.11 10.19
N VAL A 104 -23.36 2.95 9.76
CA VAL A 104 -22.00 2.82 9.21
C VAL A 104 -21.90 3.47 7.84
N GLN A 105 -22.93 3.36 7.00
CA GLN A 105 -22.96 3.98 5.68
C GLN A 105 -22.81 5.51 5.75
N THR A 106 -23.43 6.15 6.74
CA THR A 106 -23.30 7.61 6.93
C THR A 106 -21.88 8.07 7.26
N LEU A 107 -21.05 7.19 7.80
CA LEU A 107 -19.65 7.47 8.11
C LEU A 107 -18.73 7.39 6.90
N VAL A 108 -19.14 6.70 5.83
CA VAL A 108 -18.29 6.41 4.68
C VAL A 108 -17.69 7.67 4.03
N PRO A 109 -18.48 8.72 3.72
CA PRO A 109 -17.91 9.94 3.14
C PRO A 109 -16.91 10.62 4.06
N LYS A 110 -17.22 10.66 5.36
CA LYS A 110 -16.35 11.23 6.40
C LYS A 110 -15.03 10.46 6.51
N MET A 111 -15.06 9.13 6.42
CA MET A 111 -13.86 8.29 6.40
C MET A 111 -12.97 8.58 5.18
N VAL A 112 -13.57 8.72 3.99
CA VAL A 112 -12.81 9.00 2.75
C VAL A 112 -12.14 10.37 2.84
N ASP A 113 -12.89 11.41 3.22
CA ASP A 113 -12.36 12.76 3.32
C ASP A 113 -11.27 12.85 4.41
N GLY A 114 -11.47 12.18 5.55
CA GLY A 114 -10.46 12.09 6.61
C GLY A 114 -9.15 11.42 6.17
N ILE A 115 -9.20 10.36 5.34
CA ILE A 115 -7.98 9.71 4.81
C ILE A 115 -7.23 10.67 3.88
N ILE A 116 -7.96 11.39 3.04
CA ILE A 116 -7.38 12.33 2.08
C ILE A 116 -6.69 13.49 2.81
N ASP A 117 -7.34 14.05 3.83
CA ASP A 117 -6.80 15.12 4.66
C ASP A 117 -5.53 14.68 5.42
N VAL A 118 -5.55 13.49 6.04
CA VAL A 118 -4.34 12.91 6.69
C VAL A 118 -3.22 12.72 5.67
N PHE A 119 -3.52 12.19 4.48
CA PHE A 119 -2.53 12.00 3.42
C PHE A 119 -1.91 13.33 2.95
N GLN A 120 -2.71 14.37 2.76
CA GLN A 120 -2.23 15.70 2.37
C GLN A 120 -1.29 16.26 3.44
N LYS A 121 -1.69 16.22 4.71
CA LYS A 121 -0.86 16.69 5.82
C LYS A 121 0.46 15.92 5.92
N ILE A 122 0.44 14.60 5.75
CA ILE A 122 1.67 13.78 5.70
C ILE A 122 2.57 14.23 4.54
N GLY A 123 1.99 14.49 3.36
CA GLY A 123 2.74 14.95 2.19
C GLY A 123 3.42 16.31 2.39
N GLU A 124 2.86 17.18 3.23
CA GLU A 124 3.41 18.50 3.55
C GLU A 124 4.47 18.45 4.66
N THR A 125 4.27 17.64 5.70
CA THR A 125 5.12 17.66 6.90
C THR A 125 6.23 16.60 6.88
N LEU A 126 5.93 15.39 6.40
CA LEU A 126 6.81 14.22 6.49
C LEU A 126 7.53 13.96 5.17
N LEU A 127 8.31 14.95 4.73
CA LEU A 127 9.08 14.86 3.50
C LEU A 127 10.27 13.90 3.60
N PRO A 128 10.63 13.21 2.51
CA PRO A 128 11.78 12.31 2.49
C PRO A 128 13.08 13.09 2.70
N THR A 129 13.86 12.67 3.68
CA THR A 129 15.21 13.20 3.95
C THR A 129 16.25 12.09 3.76
N PRO A 130 17.56 12.39 3.64
CA PRO A 130 18.58 11.34 3.55
C PRO A 130 18.54 10.32 4.71
N ALA A 131 18.16 10.75 5.91
CA ALA A 131 17.96 9.87 7.06
C ALA A 131 16.63 9.08 7.00
N LYS A 132 15.60 9.64 6.36
CA LYS A 132 14.24 9.09 6.24
C LYS A 132 13.84 8.92 4.78
N SER A 133 14.68 8.24 4.01
CA SER A 133 14.50 8.13 2.54
C SER A 133 13.27 7.31 2.15
N HIS A 134 12.77 6.46 3.05
CA HIS A 134 11.59 5.63 2.87
C HIS A 134 10.27 6.35 3.15
N TYR A 135 10.31 7.62 3.59
CA TYR A 135 9.12 8.47 3.78
C TYR A 135 8.62 8.96 2.41
N THR A 136 8.17 8.00 1.60
CA THR A 136 7.58 8.24 0.29
C THR A 136 6.14 7.80 0.34
N PHE A 137 5.24 8.77 0.16
CA PHE A 137 3.80 8.56 0.20
C PHE A 137 3.20 8.93 -1.15
N ASN A 138 2.29 8.11 -1.65
CA ASN A 138 1.60 8.35 -2.93
C ASN A 138 0.14 7.90 -2.87
N LEU A 139 -0.62 8.12 -3.96
CA LEU A 139 -2.05 7.75 -4.03
C LEU A 139 -2.32 6.25 -3.82
N ARG A 140 -1.33 5.37 -4.02
CA ARG A 140 -1.47 3.93 -3.71
C ARG A 140 -1.62 3.71 -2.20
N ASP A 141 -1.10 4.60 -1.38
CA ASP A 141 -1.20 4.48 0.07
C ASP A 141 -2.61 4.80 0.56
N ILE A 142 -3.27 5.80 -0.02
CA ILE A 142 -4.72 6.02 0.16
C ILE A 142 -5.49 4.75 -0.20
N TRP A 143 -5.18 4.14 -1.34
CA TRP A 143 -5.79 2.87 -1.76
C TRP A 143 -5.55 1.73 -0.77
N LYS A 144 -4.36 1.61 -0.18
CA LYS A 144 -4.06 0.56 0.82
C LYS A 144 -4.84 0.74 2.11
N VAL A 145 -4.99 1.99 2.60
CA VAL A 145 -5.82 2.28 3.79
C VAL A 145 -7.26 1.89 3.50
N PHE A 146 -7.76 2.37 2.36
CA PHE A 146 -9.12 2.11 1.93
C PHE A 146 -9.43 0.62 1.74
N LEU A 147 -8.51 -0.13 1.13
CA LEU A 147 -8.62 -1.58 0.97
C LEU A 147 -8.63 -2.30 2.33
N GLY A 148 -7.85 -1.83 3.29
CA GLY A 148 -7.86 -2.35 4.65
C GLY A 148 -9.20 -2.11 5.37
N VAL A 149 -9.75 -0.90 5.24
CA VAL A 149 -11.07 -0.54 5.80
C VAL A 149 -12.18 -1.37 5.15
N CYS A 150 -12.10 -1.59 3.84
CA CYS A 150 -12.99 -2.51 3.12
C CYS A 150 -12.70 -4.00 3.42
N GLY A 151 -11.70 -4.31 4.25
CA GLY A 151 -11.49 -5.66 4.76
C GLY A 151 -12.48 -6.03 5.86
N LEU A 152 -13.09 -5.04 6.53
CA LEU A 152 -13.92 -5.21 7.72
C LEU A 152 -15.08 -6.17 7.48
N SER A 153 -15.24 -7.14 8.39
CA SER A 153 -16.32 -8.12 8.28
C SER A 153 -17.68 -7.49 8.53
N ARG A 154 -18.60 -7.58 7.56
CA ARG A 154 -20.02 -7.21 7.76
C ARG A 154 -20.66 -7.94 8.93
N GLN A 155 -20.37 -9.23 9.13
CA GLN A 155 -21.10 -10.03 10.13
C GLN A 155 -20.73 -9.67 11.56
N LYS A 156 -19.47 -9.28 11.79
CA LYS A 156 -18.91 -9.03 13.12
C LYS A 156 -18.52 -7.57 13.38
N GLY A 157 -18.44 -6.75 12.32
CA GLY A 157 -17.96 -5.37 12.35
C GLY A 157 -18.98 -4.33 11.90
N ASN A 158 -20.28 -4.66 11.95
CA ASN A 158 -21.37 -3.75 11.60
C ASN A 158 -21.70 -2.77 12.74
N ASN A 159 -20.69 -2.09 13.27
CA ASN A 159 -20.84 -1.10 14.33
C ASN A 159 -20.07 0.17 13.95
N PRO A 160 -20.69 1.37 14.05
CA PRO A 160 -20.04 2.65 13.82
C PRO A 160 -18.68 2.79 14.51
N MET A 161 -18.61 2.47 15.81
CA MET A 161 -17.37 2.59 16.59
C MET A 161 -16.28 1.65 16.07
N MET A 162 -16.65 0.43 15.67
CA MET A 162 -15.70 -0.54 15.15
C MET A 162 -15.18 -0.16 13.76
N ALA A 163 -16.03 0.46 12.93
CA ALA A 163 -15.62 1.02 11.65
C ALA A 163 -14.61 2.17 11.83
N ILE A 164 -14.86 3.07 12.78
CA ILE A 164 -13.95 4.17 13.13
C ILE A 164 -12.62 3.62 13.67
N ARG A 165 -12.66 2.61 14.53
CA ARG A 165 -11.44 1.95 15.04
C ARG A 165 -10.68 1.23 13.93
N CYS A 166 -11.36 0.59 12.98
CA CYS A 166 -10.73 0.01 11.80
C CYS A 166 -10.04 1.09 10.96
N TRP A 167 -10.70 2.23 10.77
CA TRP A 167 -10.14 3.38 10.07
C TRP A 167 -8.83 3.89 10.70
N VAL A 168 -8.81 4.09 12.03
CA VAL A 168 -7.59 4.49 12.78
C VAL A 168 -6.50 3.43 12.67
N HIS A 169 -6.87 2.14 12.81
CA HIS A 169 -5.92 1.04 12.69
C HIS A 169 -5.24 1.06 11.32
N GLU A 170 -6.01 1.21 10.24
CA GLU A 170 -5.49 1.17 8.88
C GLU A 170 -4.60 2.36 8.52
N ILE A 171 -4.91 3.55 9.05
CA ILE A 171 -4.02 4.72 8.93
C ILE A 171 -2.68 4.43 9.59
N ASN A 172 -2.69 3.92 10.82
CA ASN A 172 -1.49 3.52 11.54
C ASN A 172 -0.70 2.42 10.82
N ARG A 173 -1.37 1.40 10.25
CA ARG A 173 -0.69 0.33 9.51
C ARG A 173 -0.06 0.80 8.21
N VAL A 174 -0.66 1.75 7.50
CA VAL A 174 -0.15 2.18 6.19
C VAL A 174 0.86 3.32 6.31
N PHE A 175 0.62 4.28 7.20
CA PHE A 175 1.45 5.45 7.40
C PHE A 175 2.35 5.31 8.63
N GLY A 176 1.76 4.98 9.79
CA GLY A 176 2.47 4.89 11.07
C GLY A 176 3.59 3.84 11.10
N ASP A 177 3.39 2.68 10.49
CA ASP A 177 4.41 1.61 10.42
C ASP A 177 5.67 2.00 9.62
N ARG A 178 5.61 3.07 8.81
CA ARG A 178 6.80 3.63 8.16
C ARG A 178 7.57 4.62 9.02
N LEU A 179 6.99 5.08 10.13
CA LEU A 179 7.57 6.12 10.97
C LEU A 179 8.60 5.53 11.93
N VAL A 180 9.78 6.14 11.95
CA VAL A 180 10.92 5.70 12.75
C VAL A 180 10.97 6.43 14.09
N ASP A 181 10.79 7.76 14.07
CA ASP A 181 10.93 8.59 15.26
C ASP A 181 9.63 8.64 16.06
N ASP A 182 9.73 8.58 17.39
CA ASP A 182 8.58 8.71 18.28
C ASP A 182 7.91 10.08 18.17
N LYS A 183 8.65 11.12 17.75
CA LYS A 183 8.10 12.45 17.46
C LYS A 183 7.13 12.41 16.27
N ASP A 184 7.49 11.69 15.22
CA ASP A 184 6.65 11.58 14.03
C ASP A 184 5.41 10.73 14.33
N ARG A 185 5.57 9.69 15.16
CA ARG A 185 4.45 8.85 15.64
C ARG A 185 3.46 9.66 16.48
N ALA A 186 3.97 10.43 17.45
CA ALA A 186 3.14 11.31 18.26
C ALA A 186 2.45 12.40 17.42
N TRP A 187 3.11 12.91 16.36
CA TRP A 187 2.48 13.82 15.42
C TRP A 187 1.32 13.16 14.66
N LEU A 188 1.50 11.92 14.18
CA LEU A 188 0.44 11.18 13.50
C LEU A 188 -0.75 10.92 14.44
N GLU A 189 -0.48 10.49 15.67
CA GLU A 189 -1.51 10.29 16.70
C GLU A 189 -2.31 11.58 16.96
N GLU A 190 -1.65 12.74 17.01
CA GLU A 190 -2.34 14.03 17.16
C GLU A 190 -3.22 14.34 15.93
N GLN A 191 -2.75 14.04 14.72
CA GLN A 191 -3.58 14.18 13.52
C GLN A 191 -4.81 13.29 13.57
N GLU A 192 -4.67 12.04 14.01
CA GLU A 192 -5.78 11.12 14.19
C GLU A 192 -6.79 11.66 15.22
N ARG A 193 -6.31 12.15 16.37
CA ARG A 193 -7.15 12.77 17.42
C ARG A 193 -7.93 13.98 16.89
N GLU A 194 -7.29 14.85 16.11
CA GLU A 194 -7.95 16.00 15.46
C GLU A 194 -9.07 15.53 14.51
N LYS A 195 -8.80 14.50 13.67
CA LYS A 195 -9.77 14.00 12.69
C LYS A 195 -10.93 13.24 13.33
N LEU A 196 -10.68 12.52 14.42
CA LEU A 196 -11.72 11.86 15.21
C LEU A 196 -12.75 12.86 15.74
N ARG A 197 -12.29 13.99 16.29
CA ARG A 197 -13.17 15.08 16.75
C ARG A 197 -13.85 15.79 15.59
N GLY A 198 -13.12 16.09 14.52
CA GLY A 198 -13.63 16.89 13.40
C GLY A 198 -14.66 16.17 12.52
N TYR A 199 -14.38 14.94 12.11
CA TYR A 199 -15.23 14.20 11.16
C TYR A 199 -16.28 13.34 11.86
N PHE A 200 -15.88 12.68 12.94
CA PHE A 200 -16.71 11.64 13.58
C PHE A 200 -17.44 12.13 14.84
N ASP A 201 -17.06 13.27 15.41
CA ASP A 201 -17.60 13.80 16.68
C ASP A 201 -17.51 12.78 17.83
N VAL A 202 -16.41 12.02 17.84
CA VAL A 202 -16.13 11.01 18.87
C VAL A 202 -14.93 11.46 19.70
N ASP A 203 -14.99 11.19 21.01
CA ASP A 203 -13.85 11.40 21.88
C ASP A 203 -12.70 10.45 21.50
N PRO A 204 -11.51 10.97 21.10
CA PRO A 204 -10.40 10.12 20.70
C PRO A 204 -9.98 9.12 21.77
N ASP A 205 -10.15 9.46 23.05
CA ASP A 205 -9.79 8.57 24.14
C ASP A 205 -10.74 7.38 24.25
N GLU A 206 -11.96 7.42 23.69
CA GLU A 206 -12.83 6.23 23.60
C GLU A 206 -12.38 5.26 22.50
N VAL A 207 -11.84 5.79 21.41
CA VAL A 207 -11.39 5.03 20.24
C VAL A 207 -10.00 4.42 20.49
N LEU A 208 -9.12 5.21 21.12
CA LEU A 208 -7.72 4.89 21.42
C LEU A 208 -7.53 4.30 22.82
N LYS A 209 -8.61 4.06 23.59
CA LYS A 209 -8.57 3.56 24.98
C LYS A 209 -7.87 2.21 25.13
N ALA A 210 -7.85 1.41 24.07
CA ALA A 210 -7.13 0.14 24.06
C ALA A 210 -5.64 0.42 23.85
N ASP A 211 -4.81 0.01 24.81
CA ASP A 211 -3.33 0.11 24.73
C ASP A 211 -2.77 -0.38 23.37
N ARG A 212 -3.47 -1.33 22.73
CA ARG A 212 -3.09 -1.89 21.43
C ARG A 212 -4.33 -2.07 20.55
N LEU A 213 -4.42 -1.30 19.46
CA LEU A 213 -5.49 -1.44 18.47
C LEU A 213 -5.03 -2.39 17.35
N VAL A 214 -5.50 -3.63 17.40
CA VAL A 214 -5.11 -4.68 16.46
C VAL A 214 -6.34 -5.25 15.76
N PHE A 215 -6.28 -5.34 14.44
CA PHE A 215 -7.24 -6.08 13.62
C PHE A 215 -6.54 -7.27 12.97
N GLY A 216 -7.26 -8.37 12.82
CA GLY A 216 -6.69 -9.59 12.24
C GLY A 216 -7.74 -10.56 11.71
N ARG A 217 -7.29 -11.45 10.84
CA ARG A 217 -8.09 -12.49 10.16
C ARG A 217 -7.53 -13.89 10.49
N PHE A 218 -7.32 -14.17 11.76
CA PHE A 218 -6.73 -15.43 12.21
C PHE A 218 -7.31 -15.96 13.53
N MET A 219 -8.23 -15.20 14.15
CA MET A 219 -8.80 -15.52 15.46
C MET A 219 -9.85 -16.65 15.41
N ASP A 220 -10.47 -16.89 14.25
CA ASP A 220 -11.52 -17.90 14.08
C ASP A 220 -10.91 -19.26 13.72
N VAL A 221 -10.16 -19.86 14.65
CA VAL A 221 -9.44 -21.12 14.43
C VAL A 221 -10.38 -22.22 13.89
N GLY A 222 -10.03 -22.79 12.72
CA GLY A 222 -10.79 -23.87 12.08
C GLY A 222 -12.04 -23.44 11.30
N ALA A 223 -12.36 -22.15 11.22
CA ALA A 223 -13.47 -21.66 10.39
C ALA A 223 -13.07 -21.58 8.91
N GLU A 224 -13.98 -21.99 8.01
CA GLU A 224 -13.81 -21.85 6.55
C GLU A 224 -13.72 -20.38 6.13
N VAL A 225 -14.43 -19.49 6.83
CA VAL A 225 -14.42 -18.06 6.59
C VAL A 225 -13.79 -17.37 7.79
N GLN A 226 -12.62 -16.79 7.58
CA GLN A 226 -11.96 -15.94 8.56
C GLN A 226 -12.47 -14.51 8.43
N HIS A 227 -12.88 -13.91 9.54
CA HIS A 227 -13.37 -12.54 9.56
C HIS A 227 -12.29 -11.55 9.98
N TYR A 228 -12.13 -10.46 9.24
CA TYR A 228 -11.28 -9.35 9.66
C TYR A 228 -12.03 -8.49 10.68
N VAL A 229 -11.57 -8.52 11.94
CA VAL A 229 -12.21 -7.87 13.08
C VAL A 229 -11.18 -7.37 14.07
N GLU A 230 -11.62 -6.44 14.92
CA GLU A 230 -10.85 -5.99 16.07
C GLU A 230 -10.61 -7.15 17.04
N ILE A 231 -9.38 -7.25 17.53
CA ILE A 231 -8.96 -8.20 18.54
C ILE A 231 -8.99 -7.48 19.89
N SER A 232 -9.98 -7.79 20.73
CA SER A 232 -10.12 -7.19 22.06
C SER A 232 -9.29 -7.89 23.14
N ASP A 233 -9.07 -9.19 23.00
CA ASP A 233 -8.34 -10.02 23.97
C ASP A 233 -6.93 -10.38 23.44
N MET A 234 -5.93 -9.67 23.96
CA MET A 234 -4.53 -9.83 23.58
C MET A 234 -3.92 -11.14 24.11
N GLU A 235 -4.40 -11.67 25.24
CA GLU A 235 -3.93 -12.95 25.77
C GLU A 235 -4.43 -14.09 24.88
N ARG A 236 -5.70 -14.04 24.48
CA ARG A 236 -6.25 -14.99 23.51
C ARG A 236 -5.54 -14.89 22.17
N MET A 237 -5.23 -13.68 21.68
CA MET A 237 -4.45 -13.49 20.46
C MET A 237 -3.11 -14.22 20.54
N LYS A 238 -2.39 -14.04 21.65
CA LYS A 238 -1.12 -14.70 21.89
C LYS A 238 -1.26 -16.22 21.87
N GLN A 239 -2.25 -16.78 22.58
CA GLN A 239 -2.49 -18.23 22.60
C GLN A 239 -2.78 -18.80 21.19
N VAL A 240 -3.56 -18.08 20.38
CA VAL A 240 -3.86 -18.49 18.99
C VAL A 240 -2.59 -18.48 18.14
N ILE A 241 -1.75 -17.45 18.25
CA ILE A 241 -0.48 -17.37 17.52
C ILE A 241 0.52 -18.45 17.97
N GLU A 242 0.59 -18.73 19.28
CA GLU A 242 1.41 -19.82 19.81
C GLU A 242 0.94 -21.18 19.29
N ALA A 243 -0.38 -21.42 19.21
CA ALA A 243 -0.93 -22.64 18.63
C ALA A 243 -0.54 -22.81 17.15
N TYR A 244 -0.60 -21.74 16.34
CA TYR A 244 -0.13 -21.79 14.95
C TYR A 244 1.38 -22.03 14.83
N LEU A 245 2.17 -21.46 15.75
CA LEU A 245 3.62 -21.71 15.80
C LEU A 245 3.93 -23.17 16.13
N ASP A 246 3.19 -23.76 17.07
CA ASP A 246 3.33 -25.17 17.45
C ASP A 246 2.93 -26.09 16.30
N GLU A 247 1.83 -25.78 15.60
CA GLU A 247 1.42 -26.49 14.39
C GLU A 247 2.49 -26.44 13.30
N TYR A 248 3.04 -25.26 13.04
CA TYR A 248 4.17 -25.10 12.12
C TYR A 248 5.37 -25.94 12.57
N ASN A 249 5.77 -25.88 13.84
CA ASN A 249 6.91 -26.61 14.38
C ASN A 249 6.72 -28.14 14.39
N SER A 250 5.47 -28.60 14.39
CA SER A 250 5.14 -30.03 14.30
C SER A 250 5.32 -30.60 12.89
N THR A 251 5.19 -29.76 11.85
CA THR A 251 5.23 -30.17 10.44
C THR A 251 6.51 -29.76 9.73
N ALA A 252 7.14 -28.66 10.15
CA ALA A 252 8.31 -28.09 9.50
C ALA A 252 9.60 -28.87 9.80
N VAL A 253 10.47 -28.96 8.79
CA VAL A 253 11.82 -29.58 8.90
C VAL A 253 12.72 -28.73 9.81
N HIS A 254 12.60 -27.41 9.73
CA HIS A 254 13.34 -26.46 10.57
C HIS A 254 12.38 -25.83 11.57
N ARG A 255 12.53 -26.18 12.84
CA ARG A 255 11.73 -25.60 13.92
C ARG A 255 12.17 -24.17 14.23
N MET A 256 11.20 -23.34 14.58
CA MET A 256 11.38 -21.97 15.05
C MET A 256 11.15 -21.93 16.57
N PRO A 257 12.21 -21.91 17.40
CA PRO A 257 12.10 -21.83 18.86
C PRO A 257 11.85 -20.39 19.31
N LEU A 258 10.77 -19.78 18.82
CA LEU A 258 10.39 -18.41 19.13
C LEU A 258 9.50 -18.36 20.36
N VAL A 259 9.74 -17.39 21.23
CA VAL A 259 8.86 -17.06 22.35
C VAL A 259 7.99 -15.89 21.94
N MET A 260 6.67 -16.07 21.98
CA MET A 260 5.72 -15.05 21.53
C MET A 260 5.45 -14.04 22.66
N PHE A 261 6.03 -12.85 22.52
CA PHE A 261 5.65 -11.65 23.28
C PHE A 261 4.55 -10.89 22.54
N LEU A 262 3.87 -9.95 23.21
CA LEU A 262 2.80 -9.16 22.57
C LEU A 262 3.31 -8.37 21.37
N ASP A 263 4.54 -7.81 21.43
CA ASP A 263 5.13 -7.10 20.30
C ASP A 263 5.39 -8.03 19.10
N ALA A 264 5.84 -9.26 19.35
CA ALA A 264 5.98 -10.27 18.31
C ALA A 264 4.62 -10.63 17.69
N CYS A 265 3.58 -10.77 18.51
CA CYS A 265 2.22 -11.04 18.05
C CYS A 265 1.68 -9.90 17.17
N GLU A 266 1.99 -8.64 17.49
CA GLU A 266 1.67 -7.50 16.64
C GLU A 266 2.41 -7.55 15.31
N HIS A 267 3.70 -7.86 15.31
CA HIS A 267 4.45 -8.00 14.06
C HIS A 267 3.85 -9.10 13.16
N VAL A 268 3.49 -10.24 13.73
CA VAL A 268 2.77 -11.31 13.03
C VAL A 268 1.43 -10.80 12.48
N SER A 269 0.68 -10.04 13.27
CA SER A 269 -0.60 -9.46 12.86
C SER A 269 -0.44 -8.48 11.69
N ARG A 270 0.58 -7.61 11.73
CA ARG A 270 0.92 -6.68 10.64
C ARG A 270 1.28 -7.45 9.36
N ILE A 271 2.11 -8.49 9.47
CA ILE A 271 2.51 -9.32 8.33
C ILE A 271 1.30 -10.05 7.74
N SER A 272 0.47 -10.68 8.58
CA SER A 272 -0.76 -11.35 8.15
C SER A 272 -1.69 -10.39 7.41
N ARG A 273 -1.93 -9.19 7.96
CA ARG A 273 -2.75 -8.15 7.31
C ARG A 273 -2.19 -7.73 5.95
N ILE A 274 -0.86 -7.66 5.78
CA ILE A 274 -0.25 -7.35 4.48
C ILE A 274 -0.44 -8.51 3.51
N LEU A 275 -0.17 -9.75 3.93
CA LEU A 275 -0.25 -10.93 3.06
C LEU A 275 -1.67 -11.27 2.63
N ASP A 276 -2.67 -10.90 3.43
CA ASP A 276 -4.09 -11.06 3.08
C ASP A 276 -4.53 -10.17 1.91
N GLN A 277 -3.76 -9.12 1.60
CA GLN A 277 -4.10 -8.22 0.49
C GLN A 277 -3.62 -8.78 -0.85
N PRO A 278 -4.45 -8.70 -1.91
CA PRO A 278 -4.09 -9.24 -3.21
C PRO A 278 -2.89 -8.50 -3.79
N ARG A 279 -1.88 -9.26 -4.24
CA ARG A 279 -0.64 -8.73 -4.84
C ARG A 279 0.15 -7.81 -3.90
N ALA A 280 0.00 -7.98 -2.59
CA ALA A 280 0.78 -7.26 -1.60
C ALA A 280 2.12 -7.95 -1.31
N ASN A 281 3.05 -7.16 -0.80
CA ASN A 281 4.37 -7.60 -0.38
C ASN A 281 4.80 -6.78 0.84
N ALA A 282 5.56 -7.41 1.75
CA ALA A 282 6.14 -6.76 2.92
C ALA A 282 7.66 -6.66 2.77
N LEU A 283 8.22 -5.51 3.14
CA LEU A 283 9.65 -5.33 3.36
C LEU A 283 9.86 -5.12 4.86
N LEU A 284 10.48 -6.09 5.53
CA LEU A 284 10.77 -6.00 6.96
C LEU A 284 12.17 -5.42 7.15
N LEU A 285 12.24 -4.27 7.81
CA LEU A 285 13.49 -3.58 8.14
C LEU A 285 13.68 -3.62 9.66
N GLY A 286 14.74 -4.30 10.10
CA GLY A 286 15.05 -4.49 11.51
C GLY A 286 16.48 -4.99 11.69
N VAL A 287 16.94 -5.06 12.94
CA VAL A 287 18.23 -5.67 13.26
C VAL A 287 18.09 -7.19 13.12
N GLY A 288 19.11 -7.87 12.59
CA GLY A 288 19.03 -9.31 12.37
C GLY A 288 18.63 -10.07 13.64
N GLY A 289 17.56 -10.86 13.56
CA GLY A 289 17.00 -11.63 14.66
C GLY A 289 15.78 -11.01 15.36
N SER A 290 15.37 -9.78 14.97
CA SER A 290 14.09 -9.17 15.36
C SER A 290 12.93 -9.66 14.51
#